data_AF-A0A6G3XQM7-F1
#
_entry.id   AF-A0A6G3XQM7-F1
#
_cell.length_a   1.000
_cell.length_b   1.000
_cell.length_c   1.000
_cell.angle_alpha   90.00
_cell.angle_beta   90.00
_cell.angle_gamma   90.00
#
_symmetry.space_group_name_H-M   'P 1'
#
loop_
_entity.id
_entity.type
_entity.pdbx_description
1 polymer ?
#
loop_
_entity_poly.entity_id
_entity_poly.type
_entity_poly.pdbx_seq_one_letter_code
_entity_poly.pdbx_strand_id
1 'polypeptide(L)'
;MSLQATYRGFADEGVDLAQAAVERNRGLATARTMSFFRLVEARAHAKAGDAPAAGAALKGAESWLERSRAGDSDPTWLGFYGYDRFAADAAECYR
;
A
#
# COMPACT_ATOMS: atom_id res chain seq x y z
N MET A 1 5.22 5.84 -10.25
CA MET A 1 6.70 5.88 -10.19
C MET A 1 7.27 4.82 -9.25
N SER A 2 6.74 4.64 -8.03
CA SER A 2 7.13 3.55 -7.10
C SER A 2 7.11 2.14 -7.75
N LEU A 3 5.99 1.73 -8.37
CA LEU A 3 5.89 0.42 -9.05
C LEU A 3 6.96 0.20 -10.15
N GLN A 4 7.35 1.25 -10.88
CA GLN A 4 8.39 1.14 -11.93
C GLN A 4 9.81 1.03 -11.36
N ALA A 5 10.09 1.66 -10.21
CA ALA A 5 11.36 1.51 -9.51
C ALA A 5 11.52 0.09 -8.95
N THR A 6 10.45 -0.45 -8.33
CA THR A 6 10.41 -1.83 -7.84
C THR A 6 10.59 -2.85 -8.98
N TYR A 7 10.02 -2.61 -10.17
CA TYR A 7 10.21 -3.50 -11.33
C TYR A 7 11.61 -3.40 -11.97
N ARG A 8 12.38 -2.34 -11.70
CA ARG A 8 13.72 -2.13 -12.27
C ARG A 8 14.89 -2.52 -11.36
N GLY A 9 14.61 -3.14 -10.20
CA GLY A 9 15.64 -3.59 -9.26
C GLY A 9 16.02 -2.55 -8.20
N PHE A 10 15.28 -1.45 -8.07
CA PHE A 10 15.47 -0.44 -7.03
C PHE A 10 14.42 -0.62 -5.93
N ALA A 11 14.51 -1.74 -5.20
CA ALA A 11 13.54 -2.09 -4.17
C ALA A 11 13.51 -1.04 -3.04
N ASP A 12 14.68 -0.55 -2.64
CA ASP A 12 14.84 0.45 -1.57
C ASP A 12 14.22 1.81 -1.94
N GLU A 13 14.44 2.29 -3.17
CA GLU A 13 13.79 3.51 -3.67
C GLU A 13 12.25 3.34 -3.73
N GLY A 14 11.79 2.12 -4.00
CA GLY A 14 10.37 1.75 -3.95
C GLY A 14 9.79 1.88 -2.55
N VAL A 15 10.54 1.47 -1.52
CA VAL A 15 10.18 1.59 -0.11
C VAL A 15 10.14 3.07 0.30
N ASP A 16 11.18 3.85 -0.01
CA ASP A 16 11.26 5.27 0.32
C ASP A 16 10.08 6.06 -0.26
N LEU A 17 9.74 5.82 -1.53
CA LEU A 17 8.59 6.47 -2.18
C LEU A 17 7.26 6.06 -1.55
N ALA A 18 7.11 4.80 -1.13
CA ALA A 18 5.89 4.33 -0.49
C ALA A 18 5.73 4.95 0.90
N GLN A 19 6.80 5.00 1.69
CA GLN A 19 6.81 5.61 3.01
C GLN A 19 6.58 7.11 2.94
N ALA A 20 7.19 7.81 1.97
CA ALA A 20 6.94 9.22 1.74
C ALA A 20 5.46 9.49 1.37
N ALA A 21 4.83 8.61 0.58
CA ALA A 21 3.41 8.71 0.27
C ALA A 21 2.54 8.54 1.52
N VAL A 22 2.85 7.57 2.39
CA VAL A 22 2.13 7.35 3.65
C VAL A 22 2.25 8.57 4.56
N GLU A 23 3.46 9.04 4.83
CA GLU A 23 3.69 10.12 5.80
C GLU A 23 3.11 11.46 5.30
N ARG A 24 3.27 11.79 4.02
CA ARG A 24 2.75 13.04 3.46
C ARG A 24 1.22 13.11 3.44
N ASN A 25 0.55 11.96 3.42
CA ASN A 25 -0.91 11.89 3.31
C ASN A 25 -1.59 11.58 4.65
N ARG A 26 -0.83 11.44 5.72
CA ARG A 26 -1.35 11.20 7.07
C ARG A 26 -2.24 12.38 7.50
N GLY A 27 -3.53 12.09 7.71
CA GLY A 27 -4.52 13.10 8.09
C GLY A 27 -5.10 13.93 6.94
N LEU A 28 -4.68 13.67 5.69
CA LEU A 28 -5.22 14.33 4.49
C LEU A 28 -6.00 13.36 3.60
N ALA A 29 -5.47 12.15 3.42
CA ALA A 29 -6.09 11.15 2.56
C ALA A 29 -7.21 10.39 3.28
N THR A 30 -8.16 9.87 2.49
CA THR A 30 -9.20 8.96 3.00
C THR A 30 -8.59 7.68 3.54
N ALA A 31 -9.33 6.96 4.38
CA ALA A 31 -8.88 5.70 4.95
C ALA A 31 -8.57 4.66 3.86
N ARG A 32 -9.39 4.57 2.81
CA ARG A 32 -9.15 3.66 1.67
C ARG A 32 -7.88 4.02 0.91
N THR A 33 -7.60 5.31 0.72
CA THR A 33 -6.37 5.78 0.08
C THR A 33 -5.14 5.46 0.93
N MET A 34 -5.21 5.68 2.24
CA MET A 34 -4.14 5.30 3.17
C MET A 34 -3.89 3.79 3.18
N SER A 35 -4.95 2.98 3.09
CA SER A 35 -4.85 1.54 2.95
C SER A 35 -4.07 1.15 1.70
N PHE A 36 -4.39 1.77 0.56
CA PHE A 36 -3.67 1.52 -0.69
C PHE A 36 -2.18 1.86 -0.61
N PHE A 37 -1.82 3.00 0.00
CA PHE A 37 -0.40 3.35 0.18
C PHE A 37 0.36 2.36 1.05
N ARG A 38 -0.25 1.87 2.14
CA ARG A 38 0.33 0.83 2.99
C ARG A 38 0.46 -0.52 2.25
N LEU A 39 -0.46 -0.85 1.35
CA LEU A 39 -0.35 -2.03 0.50
C LEU A 39 0.81 -1.91 -0.50
N VAL A 40 1.01 -0.73 -1.09
CA VAL A 40 2.17 -0.48 -1.97
C VAL A 40 3.49 -0.59 -1.18
N GLU A 41 3.54 -0.05 0.04
CA GLU A 41 4.69 -0.20 0.95
C GLU A 41 4.97 -1.67 1.27
N ALA A 42 3.95 -2.47 1.56
CA ALA A 42 4.10 -3.90 1.79
C ALA A 42 4.73 -4.63 0.60
N ARG A 43 4.27 -4.31 -0.62
CA ARG A 43 4.81 -4.90 -1.85
C ARG A 43 6.26 -4.46 -2.11
N ALA A 44 6.60 -3.22 -1.76
CA ALA A 44 7.97 -2.74 -1.84
C ALA A 44 8.90 -3.50 -0.87
N HIS A 45 8.50 -3.66 0.39
CA HIS A 45 9.26 -4.46 1.36
C HIS A 45 9.38 -5.94 0.96
N ALA A 46 8.31 -6.55 0.45
CA ALA A 46 8.34 -7.92 -0.03
C ALA A 46 9.35 -8.08 -1.19
N LYS A 47 9.42 -7.10 -2.09
CA LYS A 47 10.42 -7.09 -3.19
C LYS A 47 11.84 -6.79 -2.73
N ALA A 48 12.01 -6.08 -1.60
CA ALA A 48 13.30 -5.90 -0.95
C ALA A 48 13.74 -7.14 -0.12
N GLY A 49 12.88 -8.15 0.03
CA GLY A 49 13.17 -9.34 0.85
C GLY A 49 12.92 -9.14 2.36
N ASP A 50 12.31 -8.04 2.77
CA ASP A 50 11.98 -7.74 4.17
C ASP A 50 10.56 -8.20 4.52
N ALA A 51 10.43 -9.51 4.78
CA ALA A 51 9.14 -10.11 5.12
C ALA A 51 8.51 -9.55 6.42
N PRO A 52 9.25 -9.29 7.51
CA PRO A 52 8.70 -8.64 8.69
C PRO A 52 8.11 -7.26 8.40
N ALA A 53 8.81 -6.40 7.65
CA ALA A 53 8.31 -5.07 7.31
C ALA A 53 7.11 -5.15 6.36
N ALA A 54 7.13 -6.07 5.39
CA ALA A 54 6.00 -6.32 4.50
C ALA A 54 4.73 -6.71 5.29
N GLY A 55 4.86 -7.63 6.26
CA GLY A 55 3.76 -8.04 7.13
C GLY A 55 3.21 -6.91 8.00
N ALA A 56 4.08 -6.07 8.56
CA ALA A 56 3.67 -4.91 9.33
C ALA A 56 2.89 -3.89 8.47
N ALA A 57 3.36 -3.64 7.25
CA ALA A 57 2.69 -2.76 6.30
C ALA A 57 1.34 -3.33 5.83
N LEU A 58 1.24 -4.65 5.58
CA LEU A 58 -0.04 -5.32 5.25
C LEU A 58 -1.06 -5.18 6.37
N LYS A 59 -0.65 -5.42 7.62
CA LYS A 59 -1.54 -5.21 8.78
C LYS A 59 -2.02 -3.77 8.85
N GLY A 60 -1.14 -2.81 8.61
CA GLY A 60 -1.50 -1.39 8.53
C GLY A 60 -2.51 -1.11 7.42
N ALA A 61 -2.30 -1.67 6.23
CA ALA A 61 -3.20 -1.54 5.08
C ALA A 61 -4.60 -2.08 5.39
N GLU A 62 -4.70 -3.27 5.99
CA GLU A 62 -5.96 -3.89 6.40
C GLU A 62 -6.69 -3.02 7.43
N SER A 63 -6.01 -2.58 8.49
CA SER A 63 -6.60 -1.70 9.52
C SER A 63 -7.10 -0.36 8.97
N TRP A 64 -6.51 0.15 7.89
CA TRP A 64 -7.03 1.33 7.19
C TRP A 64 -8.24 0.98 6.31
N LEU A 65 -8.24 -0.16 5.64
CA LEU A 65 -9.36 -0.59 4.80
C LEU A 65 -10.63 -0.82 5.62
N GLU A 66 -10.49 -1.46 6.78
CA GLU A 66 -11.57 -1.65 7.76
C GLU A 66 -12.19 -0.33 8.26
N ARG A 67 -11.42 0.76 8.24
CA ARG A 67 -11.90 2.09 8.62
C ARG A 67 -12.57 2.86 7.48
N SER A 68 -12.40 2.42 6.23
CA SER A 68 -13.07 3.05 5.08
C SER A 68 -14.60 2.91 5.17
N ARG A 69 -15.32 3.91 4.67
CA ARG A 69 -16.78 3.96 4.71
C ARG A 69 -17.33 4.28 3.33
N ALA A 70 -18.52 3.75 3.06
CA ALA A 70 -19.27 4.17 1.88
C ALA A 70 -19.58 5.67 2.00
N GLY A 71 -19.28 6.43 0.94
CA GLY A 71 -19.45 7.89 0.92
C GLY A 71 -18.19 8.67 1.29
N ASP A 72 -17.09 8.02 1.69
CA ASP A 72 -15.78 8.68 1.78
C ASP A 72 -15.42 9.30 0.42
N SER A 73 -14.78 10.48 0.44
CA SER A 73 -14.38 11.21 -0.76
C SER A 73 -13.11 10.62 -1.39
N ASP A 74 -13.16 9.33 -1.71
CA ASP A 74 -12.05 8.62 -2.32
C ASP A 74 -11.74 9.22 -3.70
N PRO A 75 -10.45 9.32 -4.06
CA PRO A 75 -10.08 9.81 -5.38
C PRO A 75 -10.54 8.81 -6.45
N THR A 76 -11.00 9.32 -7.59
CA THR A 76 -11.61 8.52 -8.66
C THR A 76 -10.70 7.41 -9.21
N TRP A 77 -9.37 7.63 -9.21
CA TRP A 77 -8.40 6.64 -9.65
C TRP A 77 -8.34 5.40 -8.74
N LEU A 78 -8.87 5.45 -7.51
CA LEU A 78 -8.85 4.35 -6.55
C LEU A 78 -10.05 3.39 -6.69
N GLY A 79 -10.92 3.59 -7.69
CA GLY A 79 -12.15 2.81 -7.84
C GLY A 79 -11.97 1.29 -7.92
N PHE A 80 -10.80 0.82 -8.37
CA PHE A 80 -10.46 -0.60 -8.46
C PHE A 80 -10.06 -1.25 -7.12
N TYR A 81 -9.73 -0.45 -6.10
CA TYR A 81 -9.06 -0.96 -4.92
C TYR A 81 -10.06 -1.34 -3.82
N GLY A 82 -10.43 -2.61 -3.69
CA GLY A 82 -11.28 -3.11 -2.61
C GLY A 82 -10.63 -4.25 -1.84
N TYR A 83 -11.42 -4.95 -1.02
CA TYR A 83 -10.98 -6.14 -0.30
C TYR A 83 -10.48 -7.26 -1.23
N ASP A 84 -11.12 -7.39 -2.39
CA ASP A 84 -10.74 -8.32 -3.46
C ASP A 84 -9.34 -8.01 -3.98
N ARG A 85 -9.07 -6.74 -4.32
CA ARG A 85 -7.75 -6.33 -4.79
C ARG A 85 -6.70 -6.41 -3.69
N PHE A 86 -7.04 -6.01 -2.47
CA PHE A 86 -6.16 -6.10 -1.31
C PHE A 86 -5.72 -7.55 -1.06
N ALA A 87 -6.65 -8.50 -1.04
CA ALA A 87 -6.33 -9.91 -0.81
C ALA A 87 -5.42 -10.48 -1.91
N ALA A 88 -5.67 -10.15 -3.17
CA ALA A 88 -4.83 -10.57 -4.29
C ALA A 88 -3.39 -10.05 -4.15
N ASP A 89 -3.23 -8.75 -3.88
CA ASP A 89 -1.91 -8.13 -3.73
C ASP A 89 -1.19 -8.59 -2.44
N ALA A 90 -1.92 -8.84 -1.35
CA ALA A 90 -1.36 -9.39 -0.13
C ALA A 90 -0.78 -10.79 -0.34
N ALA A 91 -1.46 -11.64 -1.12
CA ALA A 91 -0.95 -12.97 -1.48
C ALA A 91 0.36 -12.88 -2.29
N GLU A 92 0.51 -11.87 -3.15
CA GLU A 92 1.76 -11.66 -3.91
C GLU A 92 2.96 -11.30 -3.01
N CYS A 93 2.74 -10.74 -1.81
CA CYS A 93 3.82 -10.39 -0.89
C CYS A 93 4.49 -11.61 -0.24
N TYR A 94 3.85 -12.78 -0.26
CA TYR A 94 4.36 -14.02 0.35
C TYR A 94 4.96 -15.00 -0.68
N ARG A 95 5.15 -14.56 -1.92
CA ARG A 95 5.65 -15.36 -3.04
C ARG A 95 7.01 -14.87 -3.50
#